data_AF-Q9F8J3-F1
#
_entry.id   AF-Q9F8J3-F1
#
_cell.length_a   1.000
_cell.length_b   1.000
_cell.length_c   1.000
_cell.angle_alpha   90.00
_cell.angle_beta   90.00
_cell.angle_gamma   90.00
#
_symmetry.space_group_name_H-M   'P 1'
#
loop_
_entity.id
_entity.type
_entity.pdbx_description
1 polymer ?
#
loop_
_entity_poly.entity_id
_entity_poly.type
_entity_poly.pdbx_seq_one_letter_code
_entity_poly.pdbx_strand_id
1 'polypeptide(L)'
;IGFTESVEIADLVKLGTEKGIRVMWDLGSGGLVDLTSYGLPYEPSVQEVLAAGVDVVTFSGDKLLGGPQAGIIAGKREFVAKMKKHPLARAVRIDKMTV
;
A
#
# COMPACT_ATOMS: atom_id res chain seq x y z
N ILE A 1 6.13 30.28 -10.47
CA ILE A 1 4.87 29.51 -10.62
C ILE A 1 5.27 28.17 -11.21
N GLY A 2 4.94 27.07 -10.55
CA GLY A 2 5.23 25.71 -11.01
C GLY A 2 3.92 24.95 -11.29
N PHE A 3 3.99 23.94 -12.15
CA PHE A 3 2.90 23.01 -12.45
C PHE A 3 3.40 21.58 -12.21
N THR A 4 2.53 20.74 -11.66
CA THR A 4 2.76 19.31 -11.47
C THR A 4 1.49 18.57 -11.90
N GLU A 5 1.66 17.42 -12.55
CA GLU A 5 0.58 16.52 -12.93
C GLU A 5 0.87 15.13 -12.37
N SER A 6 -0.17 14.41 -11.98
CA SER A 6 -0.08 13.05 -11.45
C SER A 6 -1.12 12.17 -12.13
N VAL A 7 -0.82 10.87 -12.23
CA VAL A 7 -1.74 9.88 -12.77
C VAL A 7 -2.56 9.28 -11.63
N GLU A 8 -3.87 9.17 -11.83
CA GLU A 8 -4.75 8.51 -10.87
C GLU A 8 -4.47 7.01 -10.77
N ILE A 9 -4.61 6.43 -9.58
CA ILE A 9 -4.34 5.00 -9.33
C ILE A 9 -5.20 4.11 -10.25
N ALA A 10 -6.46 4.50 -10.44
CA ALA A 10 -7.41 3.76 -11.28
C ALA A 10 -6.94 3.69 -12.75
N ASP A 11 -6.36 4.76 -13.28
CA ASP A 11 -5.83 4.79 -14.65
C ASP A 11 -4.59 3.89 -14.78
N LEU A 12 -3.73 3.86 -13.76
CA LEU A 12 -2.58 2.96 -13.73
C LEU A 12 -3.01 1.48 -13.66
N VAL A 13 -4.03 1.17 -12.84
CA VAL A 13 -4.62 -0.18 -12.75
C VAL A 13 -5.25 -0.61 -14.06
N LYS A 14 -5.98 0.29 -14.72
CA LYS A 14 -6.57 0.05 -16.04
C LYS A 14 -5.48 -0.28 -17.06
N LEU A 15 -4.43 0.53 -17.15
CA LEU A 15 -3.30 0.29 -18.05
C LEU A 15 -2.60 -1.04 -17.75
N GLY A 16 -2.35 -1.34 -16.47
CA GLY A 16 -1.74 -2.60 -16.05
C GLY A 16 -2.58 -3.80 -16.50
N THR A 17 -3.90 -3.72 -16.35
CA THR A 17 -4.84 -4.76 -16.81
C THR A 17 -4.77 -4.95 -18.33
N GLU A 18 -4.84 -3.86 -19.10
CA GLU A 18 -4.77 -3.89 -20.57
C GLU A 18 -3.44 -4.47 -21.09
N LYS A 19 -2.35 -4.26 -20.36
CA LYS A 19 -1.00 -4.72 -20.74
C LYS A 19 -0.59 -6.05 -20.09
N GLY A 20 -1.42 -6.62 -19.21
CA GLY A 20 -1.06 -7.80 -18.42
C GLY A 20 0.09 -7.56 -17.43
N ILE A 21 0.30 -6.31 -17.01
CA ILE A 21 1.34 -5.89 -16.06
C ILE A 21 0.70 -5.69 -14.69
N ARG A 22 1.39 -6.15 -13.65
CA ARG A 22 0.91 -6.04 -12.26
C ARG A 22 1.24 -4.67 -11.67
N VAL A 23 0.29 -4.11 -10.93
CA VAL A 23 0.40 -2.79 -10.31
C VAL A 23 0.62 -2.95 -8.82
N MET A 24 1.77 -2.44 -8.35
CA MET A 24 2.08 -2.28 -6.94
C MET A 24 2.01 -0.79 -6.58
N TRP A 25 1.38 -0.47 -5.47
CA TRP A 25 1.31 0.89 -4.94
C TRP A 25 1.97 0.97 -3.56
N ASP A 26 3.04 1.76 -3.43
CA ASP A 26 3.58 2.06 -2.11
C ASP A 26 2.86 3.28 -1.54
N LEU A 27 1.86 3.03 -0.68
CA LEU A 27 1.15 4.09 0.01
C LEU A 27 2.07 4.78 1.03
N GLY A 28 2.95 4.00 1.67
CA GLY A 28 3.92 4.50 2.64
C GLY A 28 3.34 4.94 3.98
N SER A 29 2.26 5.74 4.00
CA SER A 29 1.70 6.41 5.18
C SER A 29 0.94 5.49 6.13
N GLY A 30 0.30 4.44 5.60
CA GLY A 30 -0.47 3.47 6.39
C GLY A 30 -1.79 4.02 6.92
N GLY A 31 -2.37 5.02 6.25
CA GLY A 31 -3.70 5.53 6.58
C GLY A 31 -4.77 4.43 6.46
N LEU A 32 -5.50 4.15 7.53
CA LEU A 32 -6.59 3.15 7.54
C LEU A 32 -7.99 3.75 7.69
N VAL A 33 -8.08 5.05 7.99
CA VAL A 33 -9.34 5.74 8.25
C VAL A 33 -9.35 7.05 7.47
N ASP A 34 -10.55 7.50 7.12
CA ASP A 34 -10.74 8.80 6.50
C ASP A 34 -10.41 9.92 7.51
N LEU A 35 -9.30 10.61 7.26
CA LEU A 35 -8.82 11.70 8.12
C LEU A 35 -9.65 12.97 7.96
N THR A 36 -10.39 13.13 6.86
CA THR A 36 -11.22 14.32 6.63
C THR A 36 -12.39 14.38 7.60
N SER A 37 -12.89 13.22 8.04
CA SER A 37 -13.88 13.10 9.12
C SER A 37 -13.40 13.67 10.47
N TYR A 38 -12.09 13.85 10.63
CA TYR A 38 -11.46 14.46 11.80
C TYR A 38 -10.97 15.90 11.55
N GLY A 39 -11.34 16.51 10.41
CA GLY A 39 -10.91 17.86 10.04
C GLY A 39 -9.47 17.96 9.55
N LEU A 40 -8.84 16.85 9.18
CA LEU A 40 -7.49 16.80 8.62
C LEU A 40 -7.52 16.74 7.08
N PRO A 41 -6.40 17.06 6.38
CA PRO A 41 -6.31 16.91 4.93
C PRO A 41 -6.56 15.48 4.45
N TYR A 42 -7.03 15.35 3.21
CA TYR A 42 -7.21 14.06 2.56
C TYR A 42 -5.87 13.34 2.38
N GLU A 43 -5.87 12.06 2.71
CA GLU A 43 -4.79 11.11 2.47
C GLU A 43 -5.45 9.78 2.04
N PRO A 44 -5.02 9.14 0.95
CA PRO A 44 -5.60 7.88 0.52
C PRO A 44 -5.47 6.79 1.59
N SER A 45 -6.57 6.13 1.91
CA SER A 45 -6.56 4.97 2.79
C SER A 45 -6.10 3.70 2.05
N VAL A 46 -5.58 2.73 2.82
CA VAL A 46 -5.25 1.40 2.30
C VAL A 46 -6.46 0.76 1.60
N GLN A 47 -7.67 0.96 2.13
CA GLN A 47 -8.91 0.43 1.60
C GLN A 47 -9.27 1.06 0.24
N GLU A 48 -9.11 2.37 0.09
CA GLU A 48 -9.33 3.06 -1.19
C GLU A 48 -8.35 2.59 -2.26
N VAL A 49 -7.06 2.46 -1.90
CA VAL A 49 -6.02 1.95 -2.82
C VAL A 49 -6.33 0.51 -3.26
N LEU A 50 -6.75 -0.36 -2.33
CA LEU A 50 -7.16 -1.73 -2.64
C LEU A 50 -8.42 -1.76 -3.52
N ALA A 51 -9.40 -0.90 -3.24
CA ALA A 51 -10.64 -0.80 -4.02
C ALA A 51 -10.38 -0.28 -5.45
N ALA A 52 -9.36 0.55 -5.65
CA ALA A 52 -8.91 0.98 -6.97
C ALA A 52 -8.34 -0.18 -7.83
N GLY A 53 -8.07 -1.35 -7.23
CA GLY A 53 -7.78 -2.59 -7.95
C GLY A 53 -6.28 -2.92 -8.08
N VAL A 54 -5.42 -2.29 -7.28
CA VAL A 54 -3.98 -2.62 -7.26
C VAL A 54 -3.76 -4.10 -6.91
N ASP A 55 -2.72 -4.70 -7.47
CA ASP A 55 -2.37 -6.09 -7.15
C ASP A 55 -1.74 -6.22 -5.76
N VAL A 56 -0.95 -5.22 -5.37
CA VAL A 56 -0.24 -5.14 -4.08
C VAL A 56 -0.21 -3.69 -3.60
N VAL A 57 -0.43 -3.47 -2.32
CA VAL A 57 -0.16 -2.20 -1.62
C VAL A 57 0.84 -2.43 -0.49
N THR A 58 1.76 -1.49 -0.30
CA THR A 58 2.70 -1.48 0.83
C THR A 58 2.59 -0.20 1.65
N PHE A 59 2.85 -0.31 2.96
CA PHE A 59 2.83 0.83 3.86
C PHE A 59 3.55 0.55 5.17
N SER A 60 3.93 1.61 5.88
CA SER A 60 4.54 1.54 7.20
C SER A 60 3.50 1.34 8.31
N GLY A 61 3.87 0.59 9.35
CA GLY A 61 3.03 0.41 10.53
C GLY A 61 3.15 1.50 11.60
N ASP A 62 4.21 2.30 11.58
CA ASP A 62 4.61 3.29 12.59
C ASP A 62 4.32 4.74 12.20
N LYS A 63 3.58 4.95 11.11
CA LYS A 63 3.16 6.28 10.65
C LYS A 63 1.70 6.53 11.04
N LEU A 64 0.81 6.71 10.06
CA LEU A 64 -0.61 7.00 10.32
C LEU A 64 -1.35 5.81 10.96
N LEU A 65 -0.83 4.60 10.79
CA LEU A 65 -1.36 3.43 11.51
C LEU A 65 -1.13 3.53 13.03
N GLY A 66 -0.10 4.25 13.48
CA GLY A 66 0.20 4.47 14.90
C GLY A 66 0.67 3.22 15.66
N GLY A 67 1.08 2.17 14.97
CA GLY A 67 1.64 0.95 15.55
C GLY A 67 3.18 0.99 15.65
N PRO A 68 3.82 -0.17 15.86
CA PRO A 68 5.27 -0.29 15.84
C PRO A 68 5.85 -0.31 14.42
N GLN A 69 7.19 -0.21 14.33
CA GLN A 69 7.90 -0.28 13.06
C GLN A 69 7.62 -1.61 12.34
N ALA A 70 6.90 -1.53 11.22
CA ALA A 70 6.56 -2.68 10.40
C ALA A 70 6.45 -2.27 8.92
N GLY A 71 6.80 -3.19 8.03
CA GLY A 71 6.44 -3.13 6.62
C GLY A 71 5.24 -4.03 6.36
N ILE A 72 4.12 -3.44 5.99
CA ILE A 72 2.86 -4.17 5.74
C ILE A 72 2.66 -4.31 4.24
N ILE A 73 2.31 -5.53 3.81
CA ILE A 73 2.01 -5.86 2.41
C ILE A 73 0.60 -6.45 2.37
N ALA A 74 -0.29 -5.84 1.60
CA ALA A 74 -1.66 -6.30 1.37
C ALA A 74 -1.97 -6.35 -0.13
N GLY A 75 -3.00 -7.07 -0.54
CA GLY A 75 -3.39 -7.20 -1.96
C GLY A 75 -3.85 -8.60 -2.33
N LYS A 76 -3.72 -8.96 -3.61
CA LYS A 76 -4.20 -10.25 -4.14
C LYS A 76 -3.45 -11.42 -3.52
N ARG A 77 -4.21 -12.44 -3.11
CA ARG A 77 -3.70 -13.64 -2.41
C ARG A 77 -2.54 -14.30 -3.15
N GLU A 78 -2.60 -14.40 -4.47
CA GLU A 78 -1.57 -15.04 -5.30
C GLU A 78 -0.20 -14.38 -5.15
N PHE A 79 -0.13 -13.04 -5.03
CA PHE A 79 1.14 -12.31 -4.87
C PHE A 79 1.65 -12.36 -3.45
N VAL A 80 0.78 -12.15 -2.48
CA VAL A 80 1.16 -12.25 -1.06
C VAL A 80 1.67 -13.66 -0.76
N ALA A 81 1.04 -14.71 -1.30
CA ALA A 81 1.50 -16.08 -1.12
C ALA A 81 2.87 -16.34 -1.77
N LYS A 82 3.16 -15.77 -2.95
CA LYS A 82 4.47 -15.85 -3.59
C LYS A 82 5.54 -15.13 -2.75
N MET A 83 5.27 -13.90 -2.30
CA MET A 83 6.19 -13.12 -1.47
C MET A 83 6.51 -13.82 -0.14
N LYS A 84 5.51 -14.44 0.50
CA LYS A 84 5.71 -15.22 1.74
C LYS A 84 6.67 -16.41 1.59
N LYS A 85 6.75 -17.00 0.39
CA LYS A 85 7.65 -18.14 0.10
C LYS A 85 9.05 -17.71 -0.33
N HIS A 86 9.29 -16.42 -0.56
CA HIS A 86 10.57 -15.93 -1.03
C HIS A 86 11.63 -16.01 0.08
N PRO A 87 12.88 -16.47 -0.18
CA PRO A 87 13.92 -16.58 0.84
C PRO A 87 14.21 -15.26 1.60
N LEU A 88 14.10 -14.11 0.92
CA LEU A 88 14.24 -12.80 1.56
C LEU A 88 13.21 -12.55 2.66
N ALA A 89 12.03 -13.18 2.63
CA ALA A 89 11.03 -13.05 3.68
C ALA A 89 11.58 -13.48 5.05
N ARG A 90 12.58 -14.38 5.08
CA ARG A 90 13.28 -14.76 6.32
C ARG A 90 14.25 -13.69 6.80
N ALA A 91 14.88 -12.97 5.89
CA ALA A 91 15.82 -11.89 6.22
C ALA A 91 15.08 -10.64 6.74
N VAL A 92 13.92 -10.33 6.16
CA VAL A 92 13.07 -9.19 6.56
C VAL A 92 11.96 -9.57 7.55
N ARG A 93 12.09 -10.71 8.22
CA ARG A 93 11.06 -11.19 9.14
C ARG A 93 11.02 -10.29 10.38
N ILE A 94 9.82 -9.78 10.67
CA ILE A 94 9.49 -8.99 11.86
C ILE A 94 9.92 -9.70 13.15
N ASP A 95 10.33 -8.92 14.15
CA ASP A 95 10.81 -9.45 15.42
C ASP A 95 9.66 -9.66 16.43
N LYS A 96 9.98 -10.12 17.64
CA LYS A 96 8.98 -10.42 18.67
C LYS A 96 8.45 -9.15 19.35
N MET A 97 9.29 -8.12 19.44
CA MET A 97 9.04 -6.84 20.13
C MET A 97 8.40 -5.79 19.23
N THR A 98 7.93 -6.18 18.04
CA THR A 98 7.06 -5.33 17.25
C THR A 98 5.66 -5.34 17.90
N VAL A 99 5.50 -4.50 18.95
CA VAL A 99 4.30 -4.38 19.80
C VAL A 99 3.56 -3.08 19.55
#